data_AF-A0A0P7BSG9-F1
#
_entry.id   AF-A0A0P7BSG9-F1
#
_cell.length_a   1.000
_cell.length_b   1.000
_cell.length_c   1.000
_cell.angle_alpha   90.00
_cell.angle_beta   90.00
_cell.angle_gamma   90.00
#
_symmetry.space_group_name_H-M   'P 1'
#
loop_
_entity.id
_entity.type
_entity.pdbx_description
1 polymer ?
#
loop_
_entity_poly.entity_id
_entity_poly.type
_entity_poly.pdbx_seq_one_letter_code
_entity_poly.pdbx_strand_id
1 'polypeptide(L)'
;MSGEKQKMQKRGKIGSSCIELDRDNFVFAKRITSTFIRKVTLISTFLLCSKFNAILAQSINFSVTPNTDLGLVYQTGLDFETERTIPRAFRLAFGAANLNLAVNAKVISTLNYGTELLSSDFYSIRLSNANTNVNNKFRRLYQLDFADQTILEHRGSNRGGSVYYDYDLIVAPVGYDIEPGQYFYSIVFTLSPQ
;
A
#
# COMPACT_ATOMS: atom_id res chain seq x y z
N MET A 1 52.49 -90.40 -43.23
CA MET A 1 51.37 -91.37 -43.15
C MET A 1 50.71 -91.25 -41.78
N SER A 2 49.38 -91.07 -41.79
CA SER A 2 48.39 -91.45 -40.75
C SER A 2 48.59 -90.90 -39.32
N GLY A 3 47.78 -89.94 -38.86
CA GLY A 3 46.45 -90.15 -38.26
C GLY A 3 46.57 -89.81 -36.76
N GLU A 4 45.63 -89.28 -35.99
CA GLU A 4 44.18 -89.20 -36.10
C GLU A 4 43.61 -88.26 -35.00
N LYS A 5 42.67 -87.41 -35.40
CA LYS A 5 41.47 -86.82 -34.73
C LYS A 5 41.33 -86.70 -33.18
N GLN A 6 41.06 -85.44 -32.79
CA GLN A 6 39.91 -84.89 -32.03
C GLN A 6 39.40 -85.54 -30.72
N LYS A 7 39.15 -84.68 -29.71
CA LYS A 7 37.90 -84.71 -28.94
C LYS A 7 37.52 -83.34 -28.35
N MET A 8 36.43 -82.76 -28.84
CA MET A 8 35.66 -81.70 -28.16
C MET A 8 34.87 -82.30 -26.99
N GLN A 9 34.73 -81.57 -25.88
CA GLN A 9 33.75 -81.89 -24.84
C GLN A 9 32.98 -80.65 -24.33
N LYS A 10 31.76 -80.53 -24.86
CA LYS A 10 30.46 -80.12 -24.28
C LYS A 10 30.31 -78.85 -23.42
N ARG A 11 29.37 -78.03 -23.91
CA ARG A 11 28.58 -76.98 -23.24
C ARG A 11 27.85 -77.47 -21.97
N GLY A 12 27.68 -76.55 -21.02
CA GLY A 12 26.61 -76.49 -20.01
C GLY A 12 26.73 -75.18 -19.24
N LYS A 13 25.70 -74.51 -18.73
CA LYS A 13 24.23 -74.59 -18.80
C LYS A 13 23.77 -73.24 -18.23
N ILE A 14 22.71 -72.66 -18.80
CA ILE A 14 22.10 -71.40 -18.35
C ILE A 14 21.52 -71.58 -16.94
N GLY A 15 21.85 -70.68 -16.01
CA GLY A 15 21.23 -70.57 -14.68
C GLY A 15 20.76 -69.15 -14.44
N SER A 16 19.49 -68.88 -14.78
CA SER A 16 18.81 -67.63 -14.43
C SER A 16 18.20 -67.80 -13.04
N SER A 17 18.86 -67.27 -12.00
CA SER A 17 18.24 -67.10 -10.70
C SER A 17 17.60 -65.71 -10.67
N CYS A 18 16.30 -65.66 -10.94
CA CYS A 18 15.49 -64.48 -10.64
C CYS A 18 15.55 -64.25 -9.13
N ILE A 19 16.24 -63.20 -8.69
CA ILE A 19 16.07 -62.67 -7.35
C ILE A 19 14.66 -62.10 -7.31
N GLU A 20 13.75 -62.84 -6.68
CA GLU A 20 12.40 -62.40 -6.37
C GLU A 20 12.52 -61.27 -5.33
N LEU A 21 12.74 -60.04 -5.82
CA LEU A 21 12.69 -58.84 -5.01
C LEU A 21 11.25 -58.67 -4.56
N ASP A 22 11.05 -59.05 -3.31
CA ASP A 22 9.85 -58.93 -2.48
C ASP A 22 8.98 -57.73 -2.88
N ARG A 23 7.95 -58.00 -3.70
CA ARG A 23 7.04 -56.99 -4.28
C ARG A 23 6.44 -56.10 -3.20
N ASP A 24 6.25 -56.63 -2.00
CA ASP A 24 5.60 -55.93 -0.90
C ASP A 24 6.51 -54.86 -0.30
N ASN A 25 7.82 -55.12 -0.22
CA ASN A 25 8.81 -54.12 0.18
C ASN A 25 8.93 -52.98 -0.84
N PHE A 26 8.80 -53.27 -2.14
CA PHE A 26 8.79 -52.26 -3.19
C PHE A 26 7.52 -51.41 -3.18
N VAL A 27 6.35 -52.03 -2.98
CA VAL A 27 5.05 -51.33 -2.87
C VAL A 27 5.00 -50.46 -1.62
N PHE A 28 5.54 -50.94 -0.50
CA PHE A 28 5.63 -50.19 0.75
C PHE A 28 6.60 -48.99 0.63
N ALA A 29 7.80 -49.18 0.08
CA ALA A 29 8.76 -48.11 -0.19
C ALA A 29 8.19 -47.05 -1.15
N LYS A 30 7.46 -47.48 -2.19
CA LYS A 30 6.78 -46.59 -3.15
C LYS A 30 5.62 -45.81 -2.52
N ARG A 31 4.87 -46.42 -1.59
CA ARG A 31 3.84 -45.72 -0.81
C ARG A 31 4.46 -44.65 0.09
N ILE A 32 5.50 -44.97 0.86
CA ILE A 32 6.17 -44.02 1.75
C ILE A 32 6.74 -42.82 0.98
N THR A 33 7.44 -43.08 -0.13
CA THR A 33 7.99 -42.01 -0.98
C THR A 33 6.88 -41.15 -1.58
N SER A 34 5.75 -41.73 -2.01
CA SER A 34 4.60 -40.98 -2.53
C SER A 34 3.95 -40.06 -1.48
N THR A 35 3.71 -40.55 -0.26
CA THR A 35 3.14 -39.73 0.82
C THR A 35 4.12 -38.67 1.31
N PHE A 36 5.42 -38.98 1.34
CA PHE A 36 6.45 -38.02 1.72
C PHE A 36 6.57 -36.89 0.71
N ILE A 37 6.62 -37.20 -0.59
CA ILE A 37 6.63 -36.20 -1.67
C ILE A 37 5.38 -35.31 -1.58
N ARG A 38 4.19 -35.90 -1.42
CA ARG A 38 2.94 -35.13 -1.28
C ARG A 38 2.97 -34.15 -0.11
N LYS A 39 3.50 -34.57 1.06
CA LYS A 39 3.63 -33.70 2.24
C LYS A 39 4.63 -32.57 1.99
N VAL A 40 5.77 -32.86 1.38
CA VAL A 40 6.79 -31.85 1.04
C VAL A 40 6.25 -30.83 0.04
N THR A 41 5.51 -31.28 -0.98
CA THR A 41 4.86 -30.39 -1.95
C THR A 41 3.81 -29.49 -1.28
N LEU A 42 3.00 -30.03 -0.38
CA LEU A 42 1.98 -29.24 0.33
C LEU A 42 2.61 -28.15 1.23
N ILE A 43 3.68 -28.50 1.93
CA ILE A 43 4.44 -27.55 2.77
C ILE A 43 5.12 -26.48 1.91
N SER A 44 5.71 -26.87 0.77
CA SER A 44 6.37 -25.90 -0.13
C SER A 44 5.36 -24.95 -0.78
N THR A 45 4.19 -25.44 -1.22
CA THR A 45 3.11 -24.60 -1.74
C THR A 45 2.58 -23.64 -0.67
N PHE A 46 2.37 -24.12 0.56
CA PHE A 46 1.94 -23.28 1.68
C PHE A 46 2.96 -22.17 2.00
N LEU A 47 4.26 -22.50 2.01
CA LEU A 47 5.35 -21.53 2.22
C LEU A 47 5.51 -20.52 1.07
N LEU A 48 5.22 -20.93 -0.17
CA LEU A 48 5.22 -20.03 -1.32
C LEU A 48 4.04 -19.05 -1.23
N CYS A 49 2.83 -19.54 -0.92
CA CYS A 49 1.64 -18.71 -0.77
C CYS A 49 1.73 -17.73 0.41
N SER A 50 2.33 -18.13 1.54
CA SER A 50 2.49 -17.23 2.69
C SER A 50 3.42 -16.05 2.43
N LYS A 51 4.40 -16.19 1.52
CA LYS A 51 5.28 -15.09 1.10
C LYS A 51 4.59 -14.02 0.25
N PHE A 52 3.53 -14.37 -0.50
CA PHE A 52 2.81 -13.39 -1.32
C PHE A 52 2.02 -12.39 -0.47
N ASN A 53 1.47 -12.81 0.67
CA ASN A 53 0.74 -11.91 1.56
C ASN A 53 1.66 -10.91 2.28
N ALA A 54 2.91 -11.26 2.53
CA ALA A 54 3.88 -10.36 3.18
C ALA A 54 4.42 -9.27 2.24
N ILE A 55 4.44 -9.49 0.91
CA ILE A 55 4.92 -8.51 -0.07
C ILE A 55 3.95 -7.32 -0.23
N LEU A 56 2.68 -7.51 0.13
CA LEU A 56 1.62 -6.50 0.01
C LEU A 56 1.47 -5.59 1.24
N ALA A 57 2.20 -5.85 2.33
CA ALA A 57 2.18 -5.04 3.54
C ALA A 57 3.48 -4.23 3.68
N GLN A 58 3.82 -3.42 2.69
CA GLN A 58 4.92 -2.44 2.85
C GLN A 58 4.41 -1.27 3.69
N SER A 59 5.10 -0.96 4.79
CA SER A 59 4.82 0.23 5.59
C SER A 59 5.20 1.47 4.80
N ILE A 60 4.21 2.28 4.42
CA ILE A 60 4.47 3.57 3.77
C ILE A 60 4.78 4.59 4.87
N ASN A 61 6.01 5.09 4.91
CA ASN A 61 6.37 6.20 5.78
C ASN A 61 5.64 7.45 5.27
N PHE A 62 4.72 7.98 6.07
CA PHE A 62 4.00 9.22 5.79
C PHE A 62 4.05 10.14 7.01
N SER A 63 4.02 11.45 6.77
CA SER A 63 3.88 12.44 7.82
C SER A 63 3.03 13.62 7.35
N VAL A 64 2.24 14.14 8.27
CA VAL A 64 1.53 15.42 8.14
C VAL A 64 2.13 16.35 9.18
N THR A 65 2.67 17.48 8.75
CA THR A 65 3.34 18.43 9.64
C THR A 65 2.72 19.80 9.46
N PRO A 66 2.09 20.40 10.49
CA PRO A 66 1.69 21.80 10.44
C PRO A 66 2.95 22.67 10.38
N ASN A 67 2.99 23.64 9.47
CA ASN A 67 4.11 24.57 9.37
C ASN A 67 3.83 25.90 10.13
N THR A 68 2.59 26.11 10.55
CA THR A 68 2.11 27.30 11.26
C THR A 68 0.96 26.90 12.19
N ASP A 69 0.58 27.80 13.09
CA ASP A 69 -0.65 27.67 13.85
C ASP A 69 -1.86 27.65 12.89
N LEU A 70 -2.73 26.66 13.11
CA LEU A 70 -3.94 26.40 12.32
C LEU A 70 -5.20 26.93 13.03
N GLY A 71 -5.05 27.49 14.22
CA GLY A 71 -6.13 28.14 14.96
C GLY A 71 -6.71 29.34 14.21
N LEU A 72 -8.02 29.46 14.23
CA LEU A 72 -8.76 30.59 13.65
C LEU A 72 -9.56 31.27 14.75
N VAL A 73 -9.43 32.59 14.80
CA VAL A 73 -10.14 33.44 15.77
C VAL A 73 -10.92 34.47 14.97
N TYR A 74 -12.24 34.48 15.15
CA TYR A 74 -13.17 35.42 14.50
C TYR A 74 -13.65 36.44 15.54
N GLN A 75 -13.22 37.70 15.39
CA GLN A 75 -13.47 38.76 16.37
C GLN A 75 -14.01 40.05 15.75
N THR A 76 -13.65 40.35 14.50
CA THR A 76 -13.98 41.60 13.81
C THR A 76 -14.94 41.34 12.65
N GLY A 77 -15.74 42.33 12.25
CA GLY A 77 -16.67 42.20 11.11
C GLY A 77 -15.99 41.70 9.82
N LEU A 78 -14.75 42.12 9.59
CA LEU A 78 -13.93 41.67 8.47
C LEU A 78 -13.64 40.16 8.49
N ASP A 79 -13.50 39.56 9.68
CA ASP A 79 -13.30 38.12 9.82
C ASP A 79 -14.53 37.34 9.33
N PHE A 80 -15.74 37.90 9.43
CA PHE A 80 -16.98 37.24 9.01
C PHE A 80 -17.27 37.41 7.51
N GLU A 81 -16.70 38.42 6.88
CA GLU A 81 -17.01 38.78 5.48
C GLU A 81 -15.94 38.34 4.48
N THR A 82 -14.71 38.06 4.93
CA THR A 82 -13.59 37.81 4.03
C THR A 82 -13.03 36.40 4.13
N GLU A 83 -12.66 35.85 2.97
CA GLU A 83 -11.89 34.62 2.88
C GLU A 83 -10.51 34.83 3.51
N ARG A 84 -10.08 33.88 4.34
CA ARG A 84 -8.76 33.88 4.98
C ARG A 84 -7.90 32.79 4.38
N THR A 85 -6.68 33.15 3.99
CA THR A 85 -5.67 32.18 3.55
C THR A 85 -4.56 32.09 4.59
N ILE A 86 -4.29 30.88 5.07
CA ILE A 86 -3.09 30.54 5.82
C ILE A 86 -2.10 29.91 4.83
N PRO A 87 -1.10 30.67 4.35
CA PRO A 87 -0.15 30.19 3.36
C PRO A 87 0.74 29.09 3.93
N ARG A 88 1.03 28.06 3.14
CA ARG A 88 1.86 26.91 3.52
C ARG A 88 1.45 26.27 4.85
N ALA A 89 0.15 26.27 5.17
CA ALA A 89 -0.44 25.77 6.42
C ALA A 89 0.15 24.44 6.92
N PHE A 90 0.30 23.45 6.04
CA PHE A 90 0.83 22.15 6.39
C PHE A 90 1.60 21.50 5.24
N ARG A 91 2.42 20.52 5.58
CA ARG A 91 3.20 19.68 4.66
C ARG A 91 2.75 18.24 4.76
N LEU A 92 2.49 17.63 3.60
CA LEU A 92 2.39 16.18 3.44
C LEU A 92 3.72 15.66 2.92
N ALA A 93 4.31 14.67 3.58
CA ALA A 93 5.52 14.02 3.10
C ALA A 93 5.40 12.50 3.17
N PHE A 94 5.97 11.81 2.18
CA PHE A 94 6.00 10.35 2.15
C PHE A 94 7.20 9.82 1.37
N GLY A 95 7.59 8.58 1.66
CA GLY A 95 8.60 7.87 0.89
C GLY A 95 8.10 7.53 -0.51
N ALA A 96 8.84 7.94 -1.55
CA ALA A 96 8.41 7.85 -2.95
C ALA A 96 9.02 6.69 -3.75
N ALA A 97 9.70 5.75 -3.08
CA ALA A 97 10.33 4.63 -3.76
C ALA A 97 9.26 3.66 -4.32
N ASN A 98 9.04 3.70 -5.64
CA ASN A 98 8.21 2.75 -6.40
C ASN A 98 6.76 2.56 -5.91
N LEU A 99 6.18 3.57 -5.25
CA LEU A 99 4.81 3.50 -4.74
C LEU A 99 3.90 4.40 -5.56
N ASN A 100 2.85 3.82 -6.14
CA ASN A 100 1.69 4.58 -6.60
C ASN A 100 0.77 4.76 -5.41
N LEU A 101 0.33 5.98 -5.17
CA LEU A 101 -0.51 6.30 -4.02
C LEU A 101 -1.50 7.41 -4.34
N ALA A 102 -2.66 7.30 -3.72
CA ALA A 102 -3.66 8.34 -3.63
C ALA A 102 -3.67 8.89 -2.21
N VAL A 103 -3.85 10.21 -2.11
CA VAL A 103 -4.14 10.88 -0.85
C VAL A 103 -5.53 11.46 -0.96
N ASN A 104 -6.41 11.01 -0.05
CA ASN A 104 -7.71 11.61 0.15
C ASN A 104 -7.68 12.52 1.37
N ALA A 105 -8.49 13.56 1.37
CA ALA A 105 -8.68 14.44 2.52
C ALA A 105 -10.16 14.71 2.74
N LYS A 106 -10.54 14.88 4.02
CA LYS A 106 -11.87 15.32 4.45
C LYS A 106 -11.80 16.08 5.76
N VAL A 107 -12.86 16.81 6.08
CA VAL A 107 -13.08 17.41 7.40
C VAL A 107 -13.99 16.51 8.21
N ILE A 108 -13.71 16.31 9.50
CA ILE A 108 -14.52 15.43 10.38
C ILE A 108 -15.27 16.18 11.50
N SER A 109 -14.90 17.43 11.78
CA SER A 109 -15.57 18.26 12.78
C SER A 109 -15.34 19.71 12.42
N THR A 110 -16.36 20.54 12.62
CA THR A 110 -16.33 21.99 12.40
C THR A 110 -17.03 22.74 13.54
N LEU A 111 -17.09 22.13 14.73
CA LEU A 111 -17.86 22.67 15.85
C LEU A 111 -17.22 23.95 16.41
N ASN A 112 -18.08 24.93 16.68
CA ASN A 112 -17.77 26.07 17.56
C ASN A 112 -17.96 25.65 19.04
N TYR A 113 -17.39 26.42 19.97
CA TYR A 113 -17.70 26.37 21.41
C TYR A 113 -19.21 26.39 21.71
N GLY A 114 -20.03 27.01 20.84
CA GLY A 114 -21.49 27.08 20.92
C GLY A 114 -22.27 25.92 20.28
N THR A 115 -21.61 24.84 19.84
CA THR A 115 -22.20 23.65 19.17
C THR A 115 -22.76 23.84 17.76
N GLU A 116 -22.64 25.04 17.18
CA GLU A 116 -23.01 25.29 15.78
C GLU A 116 -22.05 24.58 14.82
N LEU A 117 -22.60 23.96 13.78
CA LEU A 117 -21.85 23.31 12.69
C LEU A 117 -21.62 24.33 11.58
N LEU A 118 -20.34 24.55 11.21
CA LEU A 118 -20.02 25.31 10.00
C LEU A 118 -20.47 24.53 8.76
N SER A 119 -20.74 25.28 7.68
CA SER A 119 -21.06 24.70 6.37
C SER A 119 -19.98 23.71 5.91
N SER A 120 -20.40 22.68 5.17
CA SER A 120 -19.50 21.63 4.67
C SER A 120 -18.46 22.14 3.67
N ASP A 121 -18.61 23.36 3.18
CA ASP A 121 -17.84 23.93 2.09
C ASP A 121 -16.85 25.01 2.59
N PHE A 122 -16.73 25.13 3.92
CA PHE A 122 -16.03 26.18 4.63
C PHE A 122 -14.50 26.09 4.55
N TYR A 123 -13.95 24.89 4.42
CA TYR A 123 -12.51 24.66 4.33
C TYR A 123 -12.11 24.26 2.93
N SER A 124 -11.02 24.83 2.43
CA SER A 124 -10.39 24.44 1.17
C SER A 124 -8.88 24.37 1.34
N ILE A 125 -8.22 23.49 0.59
CA ILE A 125 -6.75 23.42 0.56
C ILE A 125 -6.24 23.67 -0.84
N ARG A 126 -5.11 24.38 -0.94
CA ARG A 126 -4.48 24.69 -2.21
C ARG A 126 -3.03 24.25 -2.23
N LEU A 127 -2.62 23.52 -3.26
CA LEU A 127 -1.22 23.11 -3.38
C LEU A 127 -0.33 24.35 -3.61
N SER A 128 0.63 24.55 -2.71
CA SER A 128 1.52 25.71 -2.65
C SER A 128 2.83 25.46 -3.40
N ASN A 129 3.38 24.23 -3.38
CA ASN A 129 4.55 23.85 -4.19
C ASN A 129 4.24 22.74 -5.20
N ALA A 130 4.50 22.99 -6.49
CA ALA A 130 4.41 21.97 -7.53
C ALA A 130 5.83 21.56 -7.96
N ASN A 131 6.60 20.96 -7.05
CA ASN A 131 8.00 20.58 -7.34
C ASN A 131 8.17 19.11 -7.75
N THR A 132 7.11 18.47 -8.22
CA THR A 132 7.17 17.13 -8.83
C THR A 132 6.22 17.09 -10.03
N ASN A 133 6.38 16.07 -10.89
CA ASN A 133 5.49 15.78 -12.01
C ASN A 133 4.08 15.43 -11.52
N VAL A 134 3.36 16.43 -11.03
CA VAL A 134 1.97 16.32 -10.64
C VAL A 134 1.15 16.19 -11.93
N ASN A 135 0.33 15.14 -12.03
CA ASN A 135 -0.49 14.86 -13.19
C ASN A 135 -1.31 16.10 -13.62
N ASN A 136 -1.47 16.35 -14.93
CA ASN A 136 -2.24 17.48 -15.46
C ASN A 136 -3.72 17.52 -15.02
N LYS A 137 -4.24 16.44 -14.43
CA LYS A 137 -5.59 16.39 -13.83
C LYS A 137 -5.66 16.92 -12.39
N PHE A 138 -4.54 17.32 -11.81
CA PHE A 138 -4.48 17.80 -10.44
C PHE A 138 -5.16 19.16 -10.31
N ARG A 139 -6.17 19.24 -9.46
CA ARG A 139 -6.82 20.52 -9.16
C ARG A 139 -5.91 21.29 -8.21
N ARG A 140 -5.71 22.59 -8.46
CA ARG A 140 -4.89 23.39 -7.54
C ARG A 140 -5.61 23.65 -6.22
N LEU A 141 -6.94 23.70 -6.24
CA LEU A 141 -7.82 23.96 -5.11
C LEU A 141 -8.75 22.77 -4.89
N TYR A 142 -8.83 22.30 -3.65
CA TYR A 142 -9.74 21.25 -3.22
C TYR A 142 -10.61 21.79 -2.10
N GLN A 143 -11.92 21.82 -2.32
CA GLN A 143 -12.87 22.08 -1.27
C GLN A 143 -13.02 20.82 -0.43
N LEU A 144 -12.89 20.96 0.88
CA LEU A 144 -12.95 19.84 1.81
C LEU A 144 -14.31 19.85 2.49
N ASP A 145 -15.04 18.76 2.32
CA ASP A 145 -16.30 18.50 2.99
C ASP A 145 -16.19 17.27 3.90
N PHE A 146 -17.33 16.72 4.31
CA PHE A 146 -17.39 15.49 5.10
C PHE A 146 -17.10 14.22 4.27
N ALA A 147 -16.96 14.34 2.95
CA ALA A 147 -16.63 13.25 2.05
C ALA A 147 -15.13 13.23 1.72
N ASP A 148 -14.60 12.04 1.46
CA ASP A 148 -13.21 11.88 1.05
C ASP A 148 -13.00 12.45 -0.37
N GLN A 149 -12.19 13.49 -0.48
CA GLN A 149 -11.79 14.09 -1.75
C GLN A 149 -10.37 13.65 -2.10
N THR A 150 -10.14 13.14 -3.31
CA THR A 150 -8.78 12.84 -3.77
C THR A 150 -8.02 14.12 -4.09
N ILE A 151 -7.04 14.43 -3.25
CA ILE A 151 -6.25 15.67 -3.32
C ILE A 151 -4.88 15.47 -3.98
N LEU A 152 -4.43 14.22 -4.10
CA LEU A 152 -3.16 13.89 -4.73
C LEU A 152 -3.16 12.47 -5.28
N GLU A 153 -2.68 12.32 -6.51
CA GLU A 153 -2.25 11.05 -7.08
C GLU A 153 -0.75 11.15 -7.36
N HIS A 154 0.04 10.39 -6.62
CA HIS A 154 1.46 10.29 -6.83
C HIS A 154 1.78 8.99 -7.56
N ARG A 155 2.51 9.10 -8.66
CA ARG A 155 3.06 7.95 -9.38
C ARG A 155 4.55 7.90 -9.08
N GLY A 156 4.96 6.83 -8.40
CA GLY A 156 6.34 6.63 -8.00
C GLY A 156 7.30 6.69 -9.18
N SER A 157 8.47 7.27 -8.96
CA SER A 157 9.60 7.18 -9.90
C SER A 157 10.64 6.21 -9.35
N ASN A 158 11.42 5.57 -10.24
CA ASN A 158 12.52 4.68 -9.84
C ASN A 158 13.64 5.38 -9.04
N ARG A 159 13.59 6.70 -8.88
CA ARG A 159 14.55 7.46 -8.07
C ARG A 159 14.04 7.49 -6.63
N GLY A 160 14.66 6.70 -5.76
CA GLY A 160 14.37 6.72 -4.32
C GLY A 160 14.50 8.13 -3.73
N GLY A 161 13.65 8.46 -2.77
CA GLY A 161 13.63 9.76 -2.09
C GLY A 161 12.35 9.98 -1.28
N SER A 162 12.36 10.99 -0.42
CA SER A 162 11.14 11.51 0.21
C SER A 162 10.57 12.61 -0.70
N VAL A 163 9.27 12.57 -0.95
CA VAL A 163 8.55 13.62 -1.67
C VAL A 163 7.66 14.36 -0.68
N TYR A 164 7.58 15.67 -0.83
CA TYR A 164 6.72 16.51 0.00
C TYR A 164 5.90 17.48 -0.84
N TYR A 165 4.73 17.82 -0.30
CA TYR A 165 3.75 18.74 -0.86
C TYR A 165 3.33 19.73 0.23
N ASP A 166 3.59 21.01 0.02
CA ASP A 166 3.13 22.08 0.90
C ASP A 166 1.74 22.55 0.43
N TYR A 167 0.79 22.69 1.36
CA TYR A 167 -0.56 23.18 1.08
C TYR A 167 -0.85 24.46 1.86
N ASP A 168 -1.48 25.42 1.20
CA ASP A 168 -2.19 26.53 1.84
C ASP A 168 -3.53 26.01 2.37
N LEU A 169 -4.00 26.56 3.49
CA LEU A 169 -5.37 26.39 3.98
C LEU A 169 -6.15 27.67 3.68
N ILE A 170 -7.29 27.52 3.04
CA ILE A 170 -8.21 28.59 2.69
C ILE A 170 -9.50 28.36 3.46
N VAL A 171 -10.01 29.41 4.08
CA VAL A 171 -11.17 29.38 4.95
C VAL A 171 -12.17 30.39 4.44
N ALA A 172 -13.36 29.92 4.13
CA ALA A 172 -14.45 30.77 3.67
C ALA A 172 -14.87 31.78 4.76
N PRO A 173 -15.54 32.88 4.37
CA PRO A 173 -16.24 33.72 5.33
C PRO A 173 -17.31 32.92 6.08
N VAL A 174 -17.42 33.16 7.39
CA VAL A 174 -18.40 32.50 8.27
C VAL A 174 -19.80 33.09 8.08
N GLY A 175 -19.88 34.36 7.66
CA GLY A 175 -21.13 35.11 7.64
C GLY A 175 -21.57 35.54 9.04
N TYR A 176 -22.72 36.22 9.11
CA TYR A 176 -23.28 36.76 10.35
C TYR A 176 -24.23 35.80 11.08
N ASP A 177 -24.50 34.64 10.47
CA ASP A 177 -25.44 33.64 10.99
C ASP A 177 -24.79 32.74 12.06
N ILE A 178 -23.50 32.94 12.38
CA ILE A 178 -22.74 32.10 13.31
C ILE A 178 -22.05 33.00 14.35
N GLU A 179 -22.06 32.56 15.60
CA GLU A 179 -21.56 33.37 16.72
C GLU A 179 -20.02 33.56 16.70
N PRO A 180 -19.51 34.76 17.05
CA PRO A 180 -18.07 34.98 17.22
C PRO A 180 -17.43 33.99 18.19
N GLY A 181 -16.24 33.48 17.86
CA GLY A 181 -15.59 32.49 18.72
C GLY A 181 -14.34 31.84 18.14
N GLN A 182 -13.95 30.74 18.82
CA GLN A 182 -12.90 29.82 18.38
C GLN A 182 -13.54 28.57 17.79
N TYR A 183 -13.12 28.21 16.59
CA TYR A 183 -13.68 27.08 15.84
C TYR A 183 -12.63 25.98 15.73
N PHE A 184 -13.05 24.77 16.06
CA PHE A 184 -12.18 23.60 16.03
C PHE A 184 -12.51 22.73 14.83
N TYR A 185 -11.47 22.34 14.12
CA TYR A 185 -11.60 21.45 12.99
C TYR A 185 -10.49 20.41 12.97
N SER A 186 -10.74 19.34 12.23
CA SER A 186 -9.75 18.31 11.96
C SER A 186 -9.85 17.92 10.51
N ILE A 187 -8.73 18.06 9.80
CA ILE A 187 -8.57 17.55 8.45
C ILE A 187 -7.92 16.17 8.57
N VAL A 188 -8.60 15.15 8.08
CA VAL A 188 -8.12 13.78 8.06
C VAL A 188 -7.58 13.49 6.68
N PHE A 189 -6.36 12.95 6.62
CA PHE A 189 -5.73 12.50 5.40
C PHE A 189 -5.68 10.97 5.38
N THR A 190 -6.15 10.37 4.29
CA THR A 190 -6.12 8.93 4.08
C THR A 190 -5.19 8.62 2.92
N LEU A 191 -4.16 7.82 3.19
CA LEU A 191 -3.23 7.33 2.18
C LEU A 191 -3.69 5.96 1.69
N SER A 192 -3.78 5.75 0.37
CA SER A 192 -4.14 4.46 -0.23
C SER A 192 -3.15 4.08 -1.31
N PRO A 193 -2.61 2.84 -1.33
CA PRO A 193 -1.88 2.32 -2.48
C PRO A 193 -2.79 2.30 -3.72
N GLN A 194 -2.24 2.62 -4.89
CA GLN A 194 -2.92 2.52 -6.20
C GLN A 194 -2.39 1.36 -7.04
#